data_AF-A0A383BR01-F1
#
_entry.id   AF-A0A383BR01-F1
#
_cell.length_a   1.000
_cell.length_b   1.000
_cell.length_c   1.000
_cell.angle_alpha   90.00
_cell.angle_beta   90.00
_cell.angle_gamma   90.00
#
_symmetry.space_group_name_H-M   'P 1'
#
loop_
_entity.id
_entity.type
_entity.pdbx_description
1 polymer ?
#
loop_
_entity_poly.entity_id
_entity_poly.type
_entity_poly.pdbx_seq_one_letter_code
_entity_poly.pdbx_strand_id
1 'polypeptide(L)'
;FQELGCKACASPGGGCQFLGTAATTQVVGEALGLSLPHSALAPSGEEVWRDMAVRSARALLALEAQGVQSRDIITDEALHNAMVVHAAFGGSTNLILHVPAIAHAAGRKRPEVGDWDRINRQVPRIVDVLPNGPEFHVTVRAFLAGGVPEVMLHLRKMGLLKETAMTVTGRTLGENLDWWQASERRVLFRDKLRELDGVDPDDVIMDADRARAKGLTSTVCFPVGNITPEGSVVKATAIDPSML
;
A
#
# COMPACT_ATOMS: atom_id res chain seq x y z
N PHE A 1 22.73 1.36 -23.53
CA PHE A 1 21.74 0.40 -22.99
C PHE A 1 22.34 -0.57 -21.96
N GLN A 2 23.47 -1.22 -22.23
CA GLN A 2 24.04 -2.23 -21.32
C GLN A 2 24.49 -1.67 -19.95
N GLU A 3 25.19 -0.54 -19.93
CA GLU A 3 25.59 0.14 -18.68
C GLU A 3 24.39 0.65 -17.87
N LEU A 4 23.35 1.13 -18.55
CA LEU A 4 22.10 1.55 -17.93
C LEU A 4 21.39 0.36 -17.26
N GLY A 5 21.40 -0.82 -17.91
CA GLY A 5 20.85 -2.05 -17.34
C GLY A 5 21.57 -2.51 -16.08
N CYS A 6 22.91 -2.40 -16.04
CA CYS A 6 23.69 -2.71 -14.84
C CYS A 6 23.38 -1.78 -13.66
N LYS A 7 23.02 -0.52 -13.91
CA LYS A 7 22.66 0.47 -12.88
C LYS A 7 21.17 0.42 -12.50
N ALA A 8 20.30 0.01 -13.42
CA ALA A 8 18.85 -0.01 -13.22
C ALA A 8 18.38 -1.12 -12.26
N CYS A 9 19.09 -2.26 -12.23
CA CYS A 9 18.78 -3.41 -11.37
C CYS A 9 19.92 -3.72 -10.38
N ALA A 10 20.63 -2.68 -9.91
CA ALA A 10 21.86 -2.83 -9.14
C ALA A 10 21.69 -3.34 -7.68
N SER A 11 20.47 -3.65 -7.25
CA SER A 11 20.21 -4.22 -5.92
C SER A 11 20.50 -5.74 -5.89
N PRO A 12 20.82 -6.34 -4.73
CA PRO A 12 21.10 -7.78 -4.57
C PRO A 12 19.88 -8.72 -4.77
N GLY A 13 18.86 -8.29 -5.51
CA GLY A 13 17.53 -8.91 -5.62
C GLY A 13 16.46 -8.02 -4.98
N GLY A 14 15.18 -8.26 -5.25
CA GLY A 14 14.07 -7.46 -4.72
C GLY A 14 12.93 -7.26 -5.72
N GLY A 15 11.87 -6.55 -5.29
CA GLY A 15 10.81 -6.09 -6.18
C GLY A 15 11.25 -4.90 -7.03
N CYS A 16 10.42 -4.49 -8.00
CA CYS A 16 10.66 -3.28 -8.78
C CYS A 16 10.79 -2.05 -7.88
N GLN A 17 11.69 -1.12 -8.22
CA GLN A 17 11.88 0.19 -7.53
C GLN A 17 10.71 1.18 -7.73
N PHE A 18 9.64 0.71 -8.37
CA PHE A 18 8.43 1.45 -8.69
C PHE A 18 7.21 0.68 -8.23
N LEU A 19 6.07 1.36 -8.10
CA LEU A 19 4.79 0.82 -7.65
C LEU A 19 4.12 -0.03 -8.74
N GLY A 20 4.81 -1.07 -9.20
CA GLY A 20 4.28 -2.13 -10.04
C GLY A 20 3.50 -3.15 -9.22
N THR A 21 3.15 -4.28 -9.85
CA THR A 21 2.36 -5.33 -9.19
C THR A 21 3.04 -5.89 -7.94
N ALA A 22 4.35 -6.16 -7.96
CA ALA A 22 5.06 -6.69 -6.80
C ALA A 22 5.01 -5.74 -5.58
N ALA A 23 5.30 -4.46 -5.78
CA ALA A 23 5.23 -3.44 -4.74
C ALA A 23 3.79 -3.23 -4.25
N THR A 24 2.82 -3.22 -5.16
CA THR A 24 1.40 -3.12 -4.81
C THR A 24 0.94 -4.32 -3.98
N THR A 25 1.39 -5.54 -4.30
CA THR A 25 1.08 -6.74 -3.52
C THR A 25 1.64 -6.66 -2.10
N GLN A 26 2.84 -6.10 -1.90
CA GLN A 26 3.38 -5.89 -0.55
C GLN A 26 2.51 -4.91 0.24
N VAL A 27 2.16 -3.77 -0.37
CA VAL A 27 1.28 -2.75 0.23
C VAL A 27 -0.08 -3.33 0.62
N VAL A 28 -0.70 -4.08 -0.29
CA VAL A 28 -1.98 -4.77 -0.06
C VAL A 28 -1.84 -5.85 1.01
N GLY A 29 -0.74 -6.60 1.03
CA GLY A 29 -0.48 -7.62 2.05
C GLY A 29 -0.40 -7.05 3.46
N GLU A 30 0.27 -5.91 3.62
CA GLU A 30 0.29 -5.20 4.91
C GLU A 30 -1.09 -4.64 5.28
N ALA A 31 -1.83 -4.08 4.31
CA ALA A 31 -3.18 -3.57 4.53
C ALA A 31 -4.22 -4.67 4.89
N LEU A 32 -4.04 -5.88 4.35
CA LEU A 32 -4.79 -7.09 4.74
C LEU A 32 -4.46 -7.55 6.17
N GLY A 33 -3.42 -6.99 6.78
CA GLY A 33 -2.91 -7.44 8.07
C GLY A 33 -2.12 -8.74 7.98
N LEU A 34 -1.67 -9.18 6.79
CA LEU A 34 -0.88 -10.39 6.58
C LEU A 34 0.64 -10.18 6.71
N SER A 35 1.07 -8.91 6.73
CA SER A 35 2.45 -8.52 6.96
C SER A 35 2.53 -7.59 8.17
N LEU A 36 3.69 -7.57 8.84
CA LEU A 36 3.89 -6.73 10.00
C LEU A 36 3.87 -5.23 9.64
N PRO A 37 3.47 -4.36 10.57
CA PRO A 37 3.56 -2.92 10.36
C PRO A 37 4.96 -2.46 9.96
N HIS A 38 5.03 -1.63 8.92
CA HIS A 38 6.23 -1.08 8.31
C HIS A 38 7.16 -2.16 7.72
N SER A 39 6.58 -3.06 6.91
CA SER A 39 7.29 -4.16 6.22
C SER A 39 7.27 -4.01 4.70
N ALA A 40 6.16 -3.56 4.13
CA ALA A 40 6.01 -3.36 2.70
C ALA A 40 7.01 -2.31 2.20
N LEU A 41 7.59 -2.57 1.02
CA LEU A 41 8.56 -1.69 0.35
C LEU A 41 9.91 -1.55 1.08
N ALA A 42 10.17 -2.36 2.10
CA ALA A 42 11.47 -2.39 2.77
C ALA A 42 12.60 -2.68 1.76
N PRO A 43 13.68 -1.88 1.74
CA PRO A 43 14.77 -2.04 0.78
C PRO A 43 15.48 -3.38 0.99
N SER A 44 15.62 -4.15 -0.09
CA SER A 44 16.21 -5.47 -0.08
C SER A 44 17.71 -5.45 0.20
N GLY A 45 18.17 -6.42 0.99
CA GLY A 45 19.57 -6.54 1.38
C GLY A 45 20.01 -5.63 2.53
N GLU A 46 19.17 -4.68 2.94
CA GLU A 46 19.46 -3.77 4.05
C GLU A 46 19.20 -4.41 5.43
N GLU A 47 19.76 -3.83 6.49
CA GLU A 47 19.60 -4.32 7.86
C GLU A 47 18.13 -4.44 8.28
N VAL A 48 17.27 -3.57 7.75
CA VAL A 48 15.84 -3.57 8.04
C VAL A 48 15.12 -4.85 7.57
N TRP A 49 15.67 -5.56 6.58
CA TRP A 49 15.16 -6.88 6.18
C TRP A 49 15.46 -7.95 7.24
N ARG A 50 16.63 -7.88 7.89
CA ARG A 50 16.99 -8.81 8.97
C ARG A 50 16.15 -8.55 10.20
N ASP A 51 15.91 -7.28 10.55
CA ASP A 51 14.96 -6.87 11.58
C ASP A 51 13.56 -7.44 11.31
N MET A 52 13.06 -7.24 10.09
CA MET A 52 11.76 -7.76 9.67
C MET A 52 11.66 -9.28 9.81
N ALA A 53 12.69 -10.03 9.40
CA ALA A 53 12.71 -11.49 9.53
C ALA A 53 12.60 -11.95 11.01
N VAL A 54 13.34 -11.29 11.90
CA VAL A 54 13.30 -11.58 13.35
C VAL A 54 11.92 -11.24 13.93
N ARG A 55 11.35 -10.08 13.58
CA ARG A 55 10.02 -9.66 14.03
C ARG A 55 8.94 -10.62 13.53
N SER A 56 9.02 -11.06 12.27
CA SER A 56 8.07 -12.02 11.68
C SER A 56 8.11 -13.37 12.39
N ALA A 57 9.30 -13.88 12.72
CA ALA A 57 9.43 -15.13 13.47
C ALA A 57 8.78 -15.03 14.87
N ARG A 58 8.98 -13.92 15.58
CA ARG A 58 8.36 -13.68 16.89
C ARG A 58 6.83 -13.58 16.79
N ALA A 59 6.34 -12.88 15.77
CA ALA A 59 4.90 -12.75 15.52
C ALA A 59 4.26 -14.11 15.21
N LEU A 60 4.91 -14.94 14.39
CA LEU A 60 4.42 -16.28 14.07
C LEU A 60 4.28 -17.16 15.32
N LEU A 61 5.30 -17.16 16.20
CA LEU A 61 5.24 -17.92 17.46
C LEU A 61 4.11 -17.43 18.37
N ALA A 62 3.86 -16.11 18.40
CA ALA A 62 2.76 -15.54 19.18
C ALA A 62 1.39 -15.93 18.61
N LEU A 63 1.22 -15.89 17.29
CA LEU A 63 -0.01 -16.33 16.61
C LEU A 63 -0.28 -17.81 16.84
N GLU A 64 0.75 -18.66 16.75
CA GLU A 64 0.67 -20.09 17.03
C GLU A 64 0.20 -20.34 18.47
N ALA A 65 0.82 -19.66 19.44
CA ALA A 65 0.43 -19.77 20.85
C ALA A 65 -1.01 -19.31 21.13
N GLN A 66 -1.52 -18.35 20.34
CA GLN A 66 -2.90 -17.84 20.45
C GLN A 66 -3.92 -18.62 19.59
N GLY A 67 -3.45 -19.56 18.74
CA GLY A 67 -4.31 -20.28 17.80
C GLY A 67 -4.90 -19.41 16.70
N VAL A 68 -4.31 -18.25 16.39
CA VAL A 68 -4.79 -17.34 15.34
C VAL A 68 -4.40 -17.86 13.96
N GLN A 69 -5.36 -17.98 13.07
CA GLN A 69 -5.17 -18.48 11.71
C GLN A 69 -5.42 -17.39 10.66
N SER A 70 -4.95 -17.62 9.43
CA SER A 70 -5.15 -16.65 8.33
C SER A 70 -6.62 -16.31 8.08
N ARG A 71 -7.57 -17.22 8.37
CA ARG A 71 -9.02 -16.96 8.23
C ARG A 71 -9.55 -15.89 9.19
N ASP A 72 -8.87 -15.73 10.32
CA ASP A 72 -9.23 -14.78 11.39
C ASP A 72 -8.69 -13.37 11.04
N ILE A 73 -7.68 -13.31 10.18
CA ILE A 73 -7.06 -12.07 9.69
C ILE A 73 -7.74 -11.61 8.39
N ILE A 74 -7.92 -12.53 7.42
CA ILE A 74 -8.56 -12.22 6.13
C ILE A 74 -10.08 -12.20 6.30
N THR A 75 -10.58 -11.07 6.79
CA THR A 75 -11.99 -10.74 6.99
C THR A 75 -12.49 -9.75 5.94
N ASP A 76 -13.81 -9.53 5.89
CA ASP A 76 -14.38 -8.50 5.01
C ASP A 76 -13.87 -7.08 5.37
N GLU A 77 -13.57 -6.85 6.66
CA GLU A 77 -12.93 -5.61 7.13
C GLU A 77 -11.50 -5.45 6.60
N ALA A 78 -10.71 -6.52 6.64
CA ALA A 78 -9.35 -6.52 6.09
C ALA A 78 -9.35 -6.32 4.57
N LEU A 79 -10.30 -6.96 3.85
CA LEU A 79 -10.48 -6.78 2.41
C LEU A 79 -10.88 -5.34 2.06
N HIS A 80 -11.78 -4.73 2.83
CA HIS A 80 -12.10 -3.29 2.68
C HIS A 80 -10.86 -2.42 2.87
N ASN A 81 -10.09 -2.65 3.94
CA ASN A 81 -8.86 -1.89 4.19
C ASN A 81 -7.84 -2.06 3.06
N ALA A 82 -7.70 -3.26 2.51
CA ALA A 82 -6.84 -3.54 1.38
C ALA A 82 -7.23 -2.75 0.12
N MET A 83 -8.53 -2.64 -0.17
CA MET A 83 -9.03 -1.82 -1.29
C MET A 83 -8.79 -0.33 -1.04
N VAL A 84 -9.03 0.15 0.17
CA VAL A 84 -8.79 1.56 0.55
C VAL A 84 -7.31 1.92 0.39
N VAL A 85 -6.41 1.11 0.94
CA VAL A 85 -4.96 1.37 0.83
C VAL A 85 -4.49 1.24 -0.62
N HIS A 86 -5.02 0.28 -1.39
CA HIS A 86 -4.73 0.18 -2.83
C HIS A 86 -5.05 1.48 -3.58
N ALA A 87 -6.23 2.06 -3.35
CA ALA A 87 -6.63 3.33 -3.97
C ALA A 87 -5.75 4.50 -3.50
N ALA A 88 -5.44 4.58 -2.21
CA ALA A 88 -4.61 5.64 -1.63
C ALA A 88 -3.18 5.66 -2.20
N PHE A 89 -2.62 4.49 -2.49
CA PHE A 89 -1.31 4.35 -3.13
C PHE A 89 -1.34 4.55 -4.66
N GLY A 90 -2.50 4.40 -5.30
CA GLY A 90 -2.57 4.29 -6.76
C GLY A 90 -2.01 2.96 -7.29
N GLY A 91 -2.38 1.86 -6.63
CA GLY A 91 -1.84 0.53 -6.89
C GLY A 91 -2.05 0.00 -8.32
N SER A 92 -1.29 -1.03 -8.67
CA SER A 92 -1.42 -1.75 -9.95
C SER A 92 -2.84 -2.29 -10.16
N THR A 93 -3.34 -2.20 -11.40
CA THR A 93 -4.64 -2.76 -11.80
C THR A 93 -4.68 -4.29 -11.66
N ASN A 94 -3.54 -4.98 -11.66
CA ASN A 94 -3.50 -6.43 -11.43
C ASN A 94 -4.07 -6.84 -10.06
N LEU A 95 -4.00 -5.98 -9.05
CA LEU A 95 -4.56 -6.30 -7.72
C LEU A 95 -6.09 -6.27 -7.71
N ILE A 96 -6.73 -5.67 -8.72
CA ILE A 96 -8.19 -5.76 -8.93
C ILE A 96 -8.59 -7.20 -9.25
N LEU A 97 -7.69 -8.02 -9.80
CA LEU A 97 -7.89 -9.46 -10.02
C LEU A 97 -7.46 -10.28 -8.80
N HIS A 98 -6.33 -9.94 -8.19
CA HIS A 98 -5.77 -10.74 -7.09
C HIS A 98 -6.54 -10.62 -5.78
N VAL A 99 -7.06 -9.43 -5.42
CA VAL A 99 -7.82 -9.27 -4.17
C VAL A 99 -9.11 -10.11 -4.17
N PRO A 100 -9.94 -10.13 -5.25
CA PRO A 100 -11.04 -11.08 -5.36
C PRO A 100 -10.62 -12.55 -5.30
N ALA A 101 -9.46 -12.91 -5.86
CA ALA A 101 -8.95 -14.28 -5.77
C ALA A 101 -8.56 -14.66 -4.32
N ILE A 102 -7.92 -13.75 -3.58
CA ILE A 102 -7.60 -13.92 -2.15
C ILE A 102 -8.91 -14.05 -1.34
N ALA A 103 -9.87 -13.17 -1.58
CA ALA A 103 -11.19 -13.22 -0.93
C ALA A 103 -11.87 -14.57 -1.17
N HIS A 104 -11.86 -15.06 -2.41
CA HIS A 104 -12.41 -16.36 -2.77
C HIS A 104 -11.73 -17.51 -2.01
N ALA A 105 -10.38 -17.54 -1.99
CA ALA A 105 -9.61 -18.56 -1.29
C ALA A 105 -9.86 -18.54 0.24
N ALA A 106 -10.15 -17.37 0.80
CA ALA A 106 -10.50 -17.19 2.20
C ALA A 106 -12.00 -17.44 2.51
N GLY A 107 -12.82 -17.79 1.52
CA GLY A 107 -14.26 -18.00 1.69
C GLY A 107 -15.04 -16.71 1.99
N ARG A 108 -14.52 -15.56 1.58
CA ARG A 108 -15.10 -14.21 1.77
C ARG A 108 -15.81 -13.73 0.52
N LYS A 109 -16.61 -12.66 0.67
CA LYS A 109 -17.24 -12.00 -0.48
C LYS A 109 -16.15 -11.42 -1.38
N ARG A 110 -16.21 -11.76 -2.67
CA ARG A 110 -15.29 -11.20 -3.68
C ARG A 110 -15.71 -9.76 -3.98
N PRO A 111 -14.79 -8.77 -3.94
CA PRO A 111 -15.09 -7.43 -4.41
C PRO A 111 -15.47 -7.43 -5.88
N GLU A 112 -16.54 -6.72 -6.21
CA GLU A 112 -17.02 -6.54 -7.57
C GLU A 112 -16.57 -5.18 -8.13
N VAL A 113 -16.76 -4.96 -9.43
CA VAL A 113 -16.39 -3.70 -10.10
C VAL A 113 -17.03 -2.49 -9.40
N GLY A 114 -18.30 -2.61 -8.97
CA GLY A 114 -19.00 -1.55 -8.24
C GLY A 114 -18.38 -1.23 -6.88
N ASP A 115 -17.81 -2.22 -6.19
CA ASP A 115 -17.10 -1.98 -4.93
C ASP A 115 -15.81 -1.18 -5.17
N TRP A 116 -15.08 -1.50 -6.24
CA TRP A 116 -13.86 -0.79 -6.61
C TRP A 116 -14.13 0.64 -7.07
N ASP A 117 -15.18 0.87 -7.89
CA ASP A 117 -15.58 2.22 -8.31
C ASP A 117 -15.96 3.07 -7.09
N ARG A 118 -16.79 2.53 -6.18
CA ARG A 118 -17.17 3.21 -4.95
C ARG A 118 -15.95 3.60 -4.10
N ILE A 119 -15.01 2.68 -3.88
CA ILE A 119 -13.79 2.95 -3.11
C ILE A 119 -12.92 4.01 -3.79
N ASN A 120 -12.68 3.90 -5.10
CA ASN A 120 -11.82 4.85 -5.82
C ASN A 120 -12.39 6.27 -5.92
N ARG A 121 -13.71 6.42 -5.75
CA ARG A 121 -14.37 7.74 -5.62
C ARG A 121 -14.25 8.33 -4.21
N GLN A 122 -14.19 7.48 -3.19
CA GLN A 122 -14.16 7.90 -1.78
C GLN A 122 -12.73 8.17 -1.29
N VAL A 123 -11.75 7.42 -1.80
CA VAL A 123 -10.38 7.46 -1.30
C VAL A 123 -9.50 8.32 -2.21
N PRO A 124 -8.96 9.44 -1.72
CA PRO A 124 -7.99 10.22 -2.49
C PRO A 124 -6.68 9.45 -2.61
N ARG A 125 -6.02 9.56 -3.77
CA ARG A 125 -4.61 9.16 -3.87
C ARG A 125 -3.76 10.16 -3.10
N ILE A 126 -2.96 9.66 -2.17
CA ILE A 126 -2.14 10.48 -1.28
C ILE A 126 -0.66 10.10 -1.30
N VAL A 127 -0.28 9.18 -2.18
CA VAL A 127 1.11 8.73 -2.35
C VAL A 127 1.60 9.11 -3.74
N ASP A 128 2.77 9.73 -3.78
CA ASP A 128 3.52 10.02 -5.00
C ASP A 128 4.68 9.04 -5.13
N VAL A 129 4.48 8.02 -5.95
CA VAL A 129 5.48 7.00 -6.25
C VAL A 129 5.34 6.60 -7.70
N LEU A 130 6.47 6.53 -8.41
CA LEU A 130 6.45 6.15 -9.81
C LEU A 130 5.77 4.79 -10.01
N PRO A 131 4.93 4.61 -11.03
CA PRO A 131 4.75 5.50 -12.18
C PRO A 131 3.72 6.62 -11.98
N ASN A 132 3.12 6.78 -10.79
CA ASN A 132 2.13 7.82 -10.53
C ASN A 132 2.82 9.06 -9.93
N GLY A 133 2.89 10.15 -10.69
CA GLY A 133 3.53 11.40 -10.26
C GLY A 133 2.69 12.23 -9.27
N PRO A 134 3.00 13.53 -9.12
CA PRO A 134 3.81 14.37 -10.03
C PRO A 134 5.34 14.29 -9.92
N GLU A 135 5.91 13.95 -8.77
CA GLU A 135 7.38 13.95 -8.52
C GLU A 135 8.03 12.59 -8.79
N PHE A 136 7.23 11.52 -8.87
CA PHE A 136 7.67 10.18 -9.27
C PHE A 136 8.73 9.57 -8.33
N HIS A 137 8.52 9.63 -7.01
CA HIS A 137 9.46 9.05 -6.06
C HIS A 137 9.58 7.52 -6.20
N VAL A 138 10.75 6.96 -5.90
CA VAL A 138 10.99 5.51 -5.86
C VAL A 138 10.36 4.88 -4.60
N THR A 139 10.05 3.58 -4.64
CA THR A 139 9.38 2.87 -3.54
C THR A 139 10.11 2.93 -2.21
N VAL A 140 11.46 2.98 -2.22
CA VAL A 140 12.26 3.15 -0.99
C VAL A 140 11.97 4.47 -0.29
N ARG A 141 11.69 5.56 -1.03
CA ARG A 141 11.31 6.85 -0.41
C ARG A 141 9.95 6.75 0.27
N ALA A 142 9.00 6.00 -0.29
CA ALA A 142 7.73 5.74 0.38
C ALA A 142 7.91 4.90 1.65
N PHE A 143 8.80 3.90 1.64
CA PHE A 143 9.16 3.18 2.86
C PHE A 143 9.73 4.12 3.92
N LEU A 144 10.73 4.94 3.57
CA LEU A 144 11.36 5.87 4.50
C LEU A 144 10.41 6.97 5.00
N ALA A 145 9.47 7.43 4.16
CA ALA A 145 8.44 8.41 4.53
C ALA A 145 7.46 7.87 5.59
N GLY A 146 7.47 6.56 5.83
CA GLY A 146 6.70 5.86 6.85
C GLY A 146 5.85 4.72 6.29
N GLY A 147 5.87 4.48 4.98
CA GLY A 147 5.27 3.33 4.33
C GLY A 147 3.76 3.23 4.47
N VAL A 148 3.26 1.99 4.44
CA VAL A 148 1.83 1.68 4.58
C VAL A 148 1.21 2.20 5.88
N PRO A 149 1.84 2.11 7.08
CA PRO A 149 1.17 2.56 8.29
C PRO A 149 1.03 4.08 8.33
N GLU A 150 1.94 4.85 7.72
CA GLU A 150 1.78 6.29 7.58
C GLU A 150 0.58 6.66 6.70
N VAL A 151 0.43 6.00 5.54
CA VAL A 151 -0.75 6.15 4.68
C VAL A 151 -2.03 5.80 5.44
N MET A 152 -2.01 4.72 6.21
CA MET A 152 -3.16 4.31 7.03
C MET A 152 -3.48 5.31 8.16
N LEU A 153 -2.51 6.06 8.71
CA LEU A 153 -2.81 7.15 9.65
C LEU A 153 -3.61 8.29 8.99
N HIS A 154 -3.30 8.65 7.74
CA HIS A 154 -4.09 9.64 7.00
C HIS A 154 -5.50 9.11 6.70
N LEU A 155 -5.62 7.85 6.29
CA LEU A 155 -6.92 7.22 6.01
C LEU A 155 -7.78 7.04 7.27
N ARG A 156 -7.16 6.77 8.42
CA ARG A 156 -7.81 6.76 9.74
C ARG A 156 -8.44 8.11 10.05
N LYS A 157 -7.70 9.21 9.86
CA LYS A 157 -8.23 10.58 10.09
C LYS A 157 -9.44 10.90 9.20
N MET A 158 -9.55 10.25 8.05
CA MET A 158 -10.70 10.37 7.13
C MET A 158 -11.86 9.41 7.47
N GLY A 159 -11.71 8.55 8.48
CA GLY A 159 -12.72 7.55 8.85
C GLY A 159 -12.90 6.42 7.83
N LEU A 160 -11.89 6.16 6.99
CA LEU A 160 -11.99 5.22 5.87
C LEU A 160 -11.59 3.78 6.24
N LEU A 161 -10.94 3.57 7.39
CA LEU A 161 -10.43 2.27 7.82
C LEU A 161 -11.36 1.53 8.79
N LYS A 162 -11.32 0.21 8.72
CA LYS A 162 -11.89 -0.72 9.70
C LYS A 162 -10.81 -1.10 10.70
N GLU A 163 -10.74 -0.37 11.82
CA GLU A 163 -9.63 -0.46 12.77
C GLU A 163 -9.66 -1.71 13.64
N THR A 164 -10.82 -2.36 13.76
CA THR A 164 -11.02 -3.60 14.52
C THR A 164 -10.47 -4.84 13.84
N ALA A 165 -10.04 -4.74 12.58
CA ALA A 165 -9.50 -5.87 11.83
C ALA A 165 -8.26 -6.47 12.52
N MET A 166 -8.28 -7.78 12.77
CA MET A 166 -7.15 -8.53 13.31
C MET A 166 -5.98 -8.56 12.33
N THR A 167 -4.74 -8.58 12.82
CA THR A 167 -3.52 -8.62 12.01
C THR A 167 -2.53 -9.68 12.51
N VAL A 168 -1.48 -9.95 11.73
CA VAL A 168 -0.39 -10.88 12.11
C VAL A 168 0.41 -10.44 13.34
N THR A 169 0.22 -9.23 13.88
CA THR A 169 0.82 -8.86 15.17
C THR A 169 0.09 -9.51 16.36
N GLY A 170 -1.07 -10.16 16.13
CA GLY A 170 -1.99 -10.59 17.18
C GLY A 170 -2.80 -9.42 17.78
N ARG A 171 -2.73 -8.24 17.15
CA ARG A 171 -3.46 -7.03 17.55
C ARG A 171 -4.32 -6.52 16.41
N THR A 172 -5.28 -5.67 16.77
CA THR A 172 -6.10 -4.95 15.79
C THR A 172 -5.26 -3.95 14.99
N LEU A 173 -5.75 -3.60 13.79
CA LEU A 173 -5.16 -2.53 12.98
C LEU A 173 -5.06 -1.23 13.78
N GLY A 174 -6.09 -0.92 14.58
CA GLY A 174 -6.14 0.26 15.41
C GLY A 174 -4.95 0.36 16.38
N GLU A 175 -4.70 -0.71 17.13
CA GLU A 175 -3.58 -0.77 18.09
C GLU A 175 -2.21 -0.68 17.39
N ASN A 176 -2.08 -1.26 16.19
CA ASN A 176 -0.85 -1.17 15.41
C ASN A 176 -0.59 0.26 14.92
N LEU A 177 -1.63 1.00 14.54
CA LEU A 177 -1.50 2.38 14.10
C LEU A 177 -1.21 3.32 15.28
N ASP A 178 -1.77 3.05 16.46
CA ASP A 178 -1.42 3.79 17.69
C ASP A 178 0.05 3.59 18.04
N TRP A 179 0.54 2.36 17.95
CA TRP A 179 1.96 2.05 18.09
C TRP A 179 2.81 2.81 17.06
N TRP A 180 2.41 2.81 15.78
CA TRP A 180 3.18 3.48 14.72
C TRP A 180 3.26 4.99 14.94
N GLN A 181 2.15 5.61 15.31
CA GLN A 181 2.05 7.05 15.56
C GLN A 181 3.02 7.51 16.67
N ALA A 182 3.20 6.68 17.71
CA ALA A 182 4.10 6.95 18.83
C ALA A 182 5.52 6.36 18.65
N SER A 183 5.83 5.73 17.51
CA SER A 183 7.04 4.94 17.34
C SER A 183 8.28 5.81 17.07
N GLU A 184 9.37 5.58 17.81
CA GLU A 184 10.70 6.13 17.47
C GLU A 184 11.16 5.69 16.07
N ARG A 185 10.75 4.49 15.64
CA ARG A 185 11.02 3.98 14.29
C ARG A 185 10.48 4.91 13.22
N ARG A 186 9.27 5.44 13.41
CA ARG A 186 8.63 6.39 12.48
C ARG A 186 9.46 7.64 12.31
N VAL A 187 9.95 8.20 13.42
CA VAL A 187 10.81 9.40 13.41
C VAL A 187 12.12 9.09 12.69
N LEU A 188 12.80 8.00 13.08
CA LEU A 188 14.11 7.63 12.54
C LEU A 188 14.11 7.43 11.02
N PHE A 189 13.11 6.74 10.45
CA PHE A 189 13.07 6.52 9.00
C PHE A 189 12.72 7.79 8.22
N ARG A 190 11.84 8.62 8.77
CA ARG A 190 11.47 9.92 8.17
C ARG A 190 12.64 10.90 8.19
N ASP A 191 13.44 10.90 9.26
CA ASP A 191 14.65 11.73 9.34
C ASP A 191 15.73 11.21 8.38
N LYS A 192 15.91 9.90 8.24
CA LYS A 192 16.79 9.32 7.21
C LYS A 192 16.42 9.77 5.79
N LEU A 193 15.13 9.88 5.46
CA LEU A 193 14.72 10.38 4.15
C LEU A 193 15.18 11.83 3.92
N ARG A 194 15.07 12.68 4.94
CA ARG A 194 15.52 14.08 4.88
C ARG A 194 17.04 14.16 4.75
N GLU A 195 17.76 13.41 5.58
CA GLU A 195 19.22 13.46 5.67
C GLU A 195 19.91 12.88 4.43
N LEU A 196 19.42 11.75 3.91
CA LEU A 196 20.06 11.03 2.80
C LEU A 196 19.64 11.59 1.44
N ASP A 197 18.35 11.91 1.28
CA ASP A 197 17.79 12.27 -0.03
C ASP A 197 17.41 13.75 -0.14
N GLY A 198 17.39 14.51 0.96
CA GLY A 198 16.90 15.89 0.97
C GLY A 198 15.40 16.02 0.68
N VAL A 199 14.64 14.95 0.87
CA VAL A 199 13.20 14.88 0.56
C VAL A 199 12.38 15.03 1.83
N ASP A 200 11.37 15.89 1.81
CA ASP A 200 10.36 15.94 2.87
C ASP A 200 9.47 14.69 2.80
N PRO A 201 9.38 13.87 3.86
CA PRO A 201 8.45 12.73 3.92
C PRO A 201 7.00 13.08 3.55
N ASP A 202 6.56 14.29 3.89
CA ASP A 202 5.20 14.75 3.63
C ASP A 202 5.00 15.21 2.17
N ASP A 203 6.05 15.19 1.34
CA ASP A 203 5.96 15.29 -0.12
C ASP A 203 5.79 13.92 -0.81
N VAL A 204 6.08 12.82 -0.10
CA VAL A 204 5.94 11.45 -0.62
C VAL A 204 4.61 10.83 -0.20
N ILE A 205 4.27 10.96 1.09
CA ILE A 205 2.99 10.52 1.68
C ILE A 205 2.31 11.76 2.26
N MET A 206 1.19 12.15 1.65
CA MET A 206 0.54 13.43 1.91
C MET A 206 -0.77 13.27 2.70
N ASP A 207 -1.23 14.34 3.34
CA ASP A 207 -2.66 14.46 3.63
C ASP A 207 -3.47 14.78 2.35
N ALA A 208 -4.80 14.69 2.45
CA ALA A 208 -5.67 14.89 1.28
C ALA A 208 -5.61 16.31 0.70
N ASP A 209 -5.38 17.33 1.54
CA ASP A 209 -5.36 18.72 1.09
C ASP A 209 -4.08 19.02 0.33
N ARG A 210 -2.92 18.59 0.85
CA ARG A 210 -1.62 18.68 0.17
C ARG A 210 -1.62 17.86 -1.12
N ALA A 211 -2.16 16.64 -1.10
CA ALA A 211 -2.28 15.80 -2.29
C ALA A 211 -3.11 16.50 -3.38
N ARG A 212 -4.25 17.10 -3.02
CA ARG A 212 -5.09 17.87 -3.95
C ARG A 212 -4.38 19.11 -4.48
N ALA A 213 -3.70 19.86 -3.61
CA ALA A 213 -2.94 21.05 -4.01
C ALA A 213 -1.80 20.71 -4.99
N LYS A 214 -1.21 19.52 -4.86
CA LYS A 214 -0.21 18.97 -5.79
C LYS A 214 -0.80 18.29 -7.03
N GLY A 215 -2.13 18.25 -7.17
CA GLY A 215 -2.80 17.69 -8.35
C GLY A 215 -2.81 16.16 -8.41
N LEU A 216 -2.71 15.46 -7.27
CA LEU A 216 -2.88 14.01 -7.26
C LEU A 216 -4.32 13.63 -7.59
N THR A 217 -4.49 12.88 -8.67
CA THR A 217 -5.79 12.33 -9.10
C THR A 217 -5.90 10.84 -8.79
N SER A 218 -7.12 10.32 -8.80
CA SER A 218 -7.39 8.89 -8.68
C SER A 218 -6.72 8.12 -9.83
N THR A 219 -6.15 6.96 -9.52
CA THR A 219 -5.34 6.19 -10.48
C THR A 219 -6.16 5.35 -11.44
N VAL A 220 -7.32 4.86 -11.01
CA VAL A 220 -8.12 3.94 -11.82
C VAL A 220 -9.54 4.46 -11.99
N CYS A 221 -10.09 4.24 -13.18
CA CYS A 221 -11.49 4.48 -13.50
C CYS A 221 -12.12 3.18 -13.98
N PHE A 222 -13.44 3.03 -13.75
CA PHE A 222 -14.20 1.84 -14.08
C PHE A 222 -15.33 2.14 -15.09
N PRO A 223 -15.02 2.31 -16.39
CA PRO A 223 -16.04 2.57 -17.40
C PRO A 223 -16.99 1.38 -17.57
N VAL A 224 -18.28 1.69 -17.76
CA VAL A 224 -19.35 0.73 -18.09
C VAL A 224 -20.09 1.25 -19.32
N GLY A 225 -20.46 0.35 -20.21
CA GLY A 225 -21.19 0.69 -21.43
C GLY A 225 -21.60 -0.57 -22.21
N ASN A 226 -22.20 -0.39 -23.38
CA ASN A 226 -22.62 -1.50 -24.24
C ASN A 226 -21.46 -2.41 -24.69
N ILE A 227 -20.23 -1.88 -24.79
CA ILE A 227 -19.03 -2.65 -25.13
C ILE A 227 -18.53 -3.48 -23.93
N THR A 228 -18.65 -2.94 -22.72
CA THR A 228 -18.15 -3.56 -21.48
C THR A 228 -19.28 -3.62 -20.44
N PRO A 229 -20.32 -4.45 -20.66
CA PRO A 229 -21.52 -4.47 -19.81
C PRO A 229 -21.23 -4.99 -18.40
N GLU A 230 -20.21 -5.84 -18.24
CA GLU A 230 -19.73 -6.34 -16.94
C GLU A 230 -18.69 -5.41 -16.29
N GLY A 231 -18.40 -4.28 -16.93
CA GLY A 231 -17.41 -3.30 -16.50
C GLY A 231 -16.02 -3.49 -17.12
N SER A 232 -15.22 -2.44 -17.02
CA SER A 232 -13.82 -2.41 -17.45
C SER A 232 -13.00 -1.60 -16.46
N VAL A 233 -11.67 -1.63 -16.63
CA VAL A 233 -10.76 -0.79 -15.84
C VAL A 233 -9.76 -0.11 -16.75
N VAL A 234 -9.48 1.16 -16.48
CA VAL A 234 -8.41 1.92 -17.11
C VAL A 234 -7.60 2.65 -16.06
N LYS A 235 -6.28 2.76 -16.27
CA LYS A 235 -5.40 3.58 -15.44
C LYS A 235 -5.47 5.04 -15.89
N ALA A 236 -6.32 5.83 -15.23
CA ALA A 236 -6.62 7.21 -15.60
C ALA A 236 -5.39 8.13 -15.58
N THR A 237 -4.44 7.89 -14.67
CA THR A 237 -3.19 8.67 -14.58
C THR A 237 -2.25 8.46 -15.76
N ALA A 238 -2.48 7.45 -16.60
CA ALA A 238 -1.70 7.17 -17.80
C ALA A 238 -2.39 7.63 -19.08
N ILE A 239 -3.54 8.30 -18.99
CA ILE A 239 -4.27 8.86 -20.13
C ILE A 239 -3.80 10.31 -20.34
N ASP A 240 -3.41 10.64 -21.56
CA ASP A 240 -3.12 12.02 -21.94
C ASP A 240 -4.38 12.88 -21.74
N PRO A 241 -4.32 14.03 -21.03
CA PRO A 241 -5.49 14.87 -20.80
C PRO A 241 -6.21 15.33 -22.08
N SER A 242 -5.53 15.39 -23.23
CA SER A 242 -6.13 15.71 -24.52
C SER A 242 -7.02 14.60 -25.10
N MET A 243 -6.97 13.40 -24.51
CA MET A 243 -7.70 12.20 -24.95
C MET A 243 -8.90 11.87 -24.05
N LEU A 244 -9.18 12.68 -23.03
CA LEU A 244 -10.32 12.59 -22.11
C LEU A 244 -11.48 13.46 -22.60
#